data_AF-A0A924EM72-F1
#
_entry.id   AF-A0A924EM72-F1
#
_cell.length_a   1.000
_cell.length_b   1.000
_cell.length_c   1.000
_cell.angle_alpha   90.00
_cell.angle_beta   90.00
_cell.angle_gamma   90.00
#
_symmetry.space_group_name_H-M   'P 1'
#
loop_
_entity.id
_entity.type
_entity.pdbx_description
1 polymer ?
#
loop_
_entity_poly.entity_id
_entity_poly.type
_entity_poly.pdbx_seq_one_letter_code
_entity_poly.pdbx_strand_id
1 'polypeptide(L)'
;MKKLFAPFIALSLIAASCTKENTTPLGREGMLRTGRWKISSSKVRLKLPNGKYSTINYGPYRKACITDNYLKFDSLNRGAIHNGGISCSVASPDSVGFIWSLKNNGNNIDILNCFTLIDSVKQFVYIDANGIYQVGYDSASSYVSNIYNGVLSSFSQSSFVLEYPIYAQYPDTTAAKGGSAAAPVILPDTFHFMITYTNY
;
A
#
# COMPACT_ATOMS: atom_id res chain seq x y z
N MET A 1 -32.61 -76.80 -24.28
CA MET A 1 -33.12 -75.41 -24.14
C MET A 1 -32.11 -74.63 -23.31
N LYS A 2 -31.40 -73.67 -23.92
CA LYS A 2 -30.30 -72.91 -23.27
C LYS A 2 -30.88 -71.78 -22.43
N LYS A 3 -30.57 -71.73 -21.13
CA LYS A 3 -30.91 -70.62 -20.23
C LYS A 3 -29.79 -69.58 -20.28
N LEU A 4 -30.11 -68.37 -20.75
CA LEU A 4 -29.22 -67.20 -20.70
C LEU A 4 -29.34 -66.56 -19.30
N PHE A 5 -28.22 -66.44 -18.58
CA PHE A 5 -28.09 -65.61 -17.39
C PHE A 5 -27.49 -64.26 -17.81
N ALA A 6 -28.22 -63.17 -17.57
CA ALA A 6 -27.71 -61.80 -17.73
C ALA A 6 -27.30 -61.25 -16.35
N PRO A 7 -26.07 -60.72 -16.18
CA PRO A 7 -25.69 -60.06 -14.94
C PRO A 7 -26.20 -58.62 -14.92
N PHE A 8 -26.91 -58.28 -13.84
CA PHE A 8 -27.37 -56.93 -13.51
C PHE A 8 -26.21 -56.17 -12.86
N ILE A 9 -25.57 -55.25 -13.59
CA ILE A 9 -24.53 -54.36 -13.03
C ILE A 9 -25.25 -53.16 -12.39
N ALA A 10 -25.34 -53.18 -11.06
CA ALA A 10 -25.83 -52.06 -10.28
C ALA A 10 -24.79 -50.93 -10.25
N LEU A 11 -25.05 -49.85 -10.99
CA LEU A 11 -24.23 -48.65 -11.03
C LEU A 11 -24.54 -47.79 -9.80
N SER A 12 -23.70 -47.89 -8.77
CA SER A 12 -23.79 -47.08 -7.56
C SER A 12 -23.36 -45.62 -7.84
N LEU A 13 -24.33 -44.73 -8.01
CA LEU A 13 -24.10 -43.28 -8.00
C LEU A 13 -23.73 -42.84 -6.58
N ILE A 14 -22.43 -42.68 -6.32
CA ILE A 14 -21.95 -41.99 -5.13
C ILE A 14 -22.21 -40.50 -5.37
N ALA A 15 -23.32 -39.99 -4.84
CA ALA A 15 -23.55 -38.56 -4.76
C ALA A 15 -22.49 -37.98 -3.83
N ALA A 16 -21.45 -37.38 -4.42
CA ALA A 16 -20.53 -36.52 -3.70
C ALA A 16 -21.32 -35.30 -3.21
N SER A 17 -21.88 -35.40 -2.02
CA SER A 17 -22.38 -34.26 -1.26
C SER A 17 -21.18 -33.39 -0.90
N CYS A 18 -20.78 -32.52 -1.82
CA CYS A 18 -19.95 -31.37 -1.50
C CYS A 18 -20.73 -30.49 -0.52
N THR A 19 -20.54 -30.73 0.78
CA THR A 19 -20.84 -29.73 1.79
C THR A 19 -19.91 -28.56 1.51
N LYS A 20 -20.41 -27.55 0.79
CA LYS A 20 -19.74 -26.27 0.61
C LYS A 20 -19.52 -25.75 2.03
N GLU A 21 -18.28 -25.80 2.51
CA GLU A 21 -17.96 -25.26 3.83
C GLU A 21 -18.50 -23.83 3.86
N ASN A 22 -19.38 -23.55 4.82
CA ASN A 22 -19.85 -22.20 5.09
C ASN A 22 -18.67 -21.44 5.69
N THR A 23 -17.71 -21.04 4.84
CA THR A 23 -16.66 -20.12 5.22
C THR A 23 -17.33 -18.76 5.37
N THR A 24 -17.68 -18.42 6.61
CA THR A 24 -18.06 -17.06 6.97
C THR A 24 -17.02 -16.11 6.37
N PRO A 25 -17.42 -15.09 5.59
CA PRO A 25 -16.47 -14.16 5.00
C PRO A 25 -15.54 -13.62 6.08
N LEU A 26 -14.23 -13.75 5.86
CA LEU A 26 -13.24 -13.21 6.79
C LEU A 26 -13.50 -11.71 6.99
N GLY A 27 -13.56 -11.25 8.23
CA GLY A 27 -13.51 -9.81 8.51
C GLY A 27 -12.19 -9.20 8.01
N ARG A 28 -12.11 -7.87 7.93
CA ARG A 28 -10.91 -7.18 7.42
C ARG A 28 -9.62 -7.57 8.16
N GLU A 29 -9.67 -7.77 9.48
CA GLU A 29 -8.53 -8.30 10.25
C GLU A 29 -8.11 -9.68 9.77
N GLY A 30 -9.07 -10.58 9.57
CA GLY A 30 -8.82 -11.93 9.07
C GLY A 30 -8.17 -11.88 7.70
N MET A 31 -8.68 -11.03 6.81
CA MET A 31 -8.08 -10.82 5.49
C MET A 31 -6.64 -10.29 5.59
N LEU A 32 -6.38 -9.25 6.40
CA LEU A 32 -5.03 -8.70 6.59
C LEU A 32 -4.05 -9.79 7.07
N ARG A 33 -4.46 -10.64 8.01
CA ARG A 33 -3.62 -11.68 8.61
C ARG A 33 -3.33 -12.86 7.68
N THR A 34 -4.22 -13.17 6.73
CA THR A 34 -4.00 -14.26 5.78
C THR A 34 -3.10 -13.87 4.62
N GLY A 35 -2.96 -12.57 4.33
CA GLY A 35 -2.18 -12.08 3.20
C GLY A 35 -0.72 -11.79 3.50
N ARG A 36 0.08 -11.79 2.43
CA ARG A 36 1.40 -11.15 2.36
C ARG A 36 1.29 -9.99 1.40
N TRP A 37 1.46 -8.77 1.89
CA TRP A 37 1.00 -7.58 1.19
C TRP A 37 2.17 -6.83 0.58
N LYS A 38 2.27 -6.87 -0.75
CA LYS A 38 3.30 -6.16 -1.52
C LYS A 38 2.73 -4.92 -2.16
N ILE A 39 3.53 -3.88 -2.27
CA ILE A 39 3.13 -2.62 -2.91
C ILE A 39 3.04 -2.86 -4.43
N SER A 40 1.88 -2.59 -5.02
CA SER A 40 1.65 -2.70 -6.47
C SER A 40 1.48 -1.34 -7.15
N SER A 41 1.08 -0.31 -6.41
CA SER A 41 0.94 1.05 -6.91
C SER A 41 1.14 2.06 -5.79
N SER A 42 1.65 3.24 -6.13
CA SER A 42 1.96 4.32 -5.20
C SER A 42 1.62 5.66 -5.84
N LYS A 43 0.60 6.33 -5.34
CA LYS A 43 0.17 7.65 -5.79
C LYS A 43 0.21 8.64 -4.63
N VAL A 44 0.43 9.91 -4.93
CA VAL A 44 0.28 10.99 -3.97
C VAL A 44 -0.65 12.04 -4.55
N ARG A 45 -1.57 12.51 -3.70
CA ARG A 45 -2.46 13.62 -4.00
C ARG A 45 -2.02 14.83 -3.18
N LEU A 46 -1.83 15.96 -3.85
CA LEU A 46 -1.40 17.22 -3.25
C LEU A 46 -2.21 18.39 -3.80
N LYS A 47 -2.23 19.51 -3.07
CA LYS A 47 -2.89 20.73 -3.50
C LYS A 47 -1.85 21.64 -4.17
N LEU A 48 -2.07 21.93 -5.45
CA LEU A 48 -1.20 22.83 -6.20
C LEU A 48 -1.42 24.29 -5.77
N PRO A 49 -0.47 25.21 -6.03
CA PRO A 49 -0.61 26.64 -5.74
C PRO A 49 -1.85 27.31 -6.35
N ASN A 50 -2.41 26.76 -7.44
CA ASN A 50 -3.68 27.21 -8.02
C ASN A 50 -4.93 26.73 -7.25
N GLY A 51 -4.75 26.07 -6.10
CA GLY A 51 -5.82 25.55 -5.25
C GLY A 51 -6.41 24.21 -5.69
N LYS A 52 -6.04 23.67 -6.86
CA LYS A 52 -6.56 22.40 -7.39
C LYS A 52 -5.74 21.22 -6.88
N TYR A 53 -6.40 20.07 -6.70
CA TYR A 53 -5.69 18.83 -6.40
C TYR A 53 -5.09 18.22 -7.66
N SER A 54 -3.88 17.70 -7.54
CA SER A 54 -3.25 16.84 -8.53
C SER A 54 -2.96 15.47 -7.93
N THR A 55 -2.91 14.43 -8.76
CA THR A 55 -2.51 13.08 -8.37
C THR A 55 -1.33 12.64 -9.22
N ILE A 56 -0.25 12.24 -8.56
CA ILE A 56 1.01 11.89 -9.21
C ILE A 56 1.34 10.44 -8.87
N ASN A 57 1.71 9.66 -9.89
CA ASN A 57 2.28 8.34 -9.68
C ASN A 57 3.74 8.50 -9.29
N TYR A 58 4.08 8.13 -8.06
CA TYR A 58 5.45 8.23 -7.57
C TYR A 58 6.12 6.85 -7.42
N GLY A 59 5.41 5.77 -7.77
CA GLY A 59 5.94 4.40 -7.77
C GLY A 59 7.29 4.25 -8.50
N PRO A 60 7.49 4.83 -9.70
CA PRO A 60 8.76 4.75 -10.42
C PRO A 60 9.97 5.36 -9.70
N TYR A 61 9.75 6.25 -8.72
CA TYR A 61 10.83 6.89 -7.96
C TYR A 61 11.18 6.13 -6.67
N ARG A 62 10.43 5.07 -6.34
CA ARG A 62 10.73 4.25 -5.17
C ARG A 62 11.90 3.32 -5.47
N LYS A 63 12.76 3.09 -4.47
CA LYS A 63 13.84 2.11 -4.57
C LYS A 63 13.25 0.71 -4.81
N ALA A 64 13.82 -0.03 -5.76
CA ALA A 64 13.36 -1.37 -6.13
C ALA A 64 13.31 -2.32 -4.92
N CYS A 65 14.31 -2.26 -4.04
CA CYS A 65 14.37 -3.04 -2.80
C CYS A 65 13.18 -2.76 -1.86
N ILE A 66 12.71 -1.51 -1.75
CA ILE A 66 11.55 -1.17 -0.91
C ILE A 66 10.26 -1.69 -1.53
N THR A 67 10.11 -1.59 -2.85
CA THR A 67 8.94 -2.14 -3.56
C THR A 67 8.91 -3.67 -3.55
N ASP A 68 10.06 -4.31 -3.30
CA ASP A 68 10.17 -5.75 -3.24
C ASP A 68 9.71 -6.35 -1.89
N ASN A 69 9.77 -5.55 -0.84
CA ASN A 69 9.34 -5.91 0.51
C ASN A 69 7.83 -6.17 0.60
N TYR A 70 7.42 -6.96 1.60
CA TYR A 70 6.01 -7.25 1.87
C TYR A 70 5.67 -7.14 3.35
N LEU A 71 4.41 -6.83 3.64
CA LEU A 71 3.87 -6.79 5.00
C LEU A 71 3.25 -8.13 5.36
N LYS A 72 3.41 -8.51 6.63
CA LYS A 72 2.67 -9.62 7.23
C LYS A 72 2.07 -9.16 8.55
N PHE A 73 0.77 -9.33 8.70
CA PHE A 73 0.02 -9.00 9.92
C PHE A 73 -0.20 -10.27 10.74
N ASP A 74 -0.13 -10.17 12.07
CA ASP A 74 -0.37 -11.30 12.99
C ASP A 74 -1.62 -11.12 13.88
N SER A 75 -1.90 -12.11 14.72
CA SER A 75 -3.07 -12.14 15.60
C SER A 75 -2.95 -11.28 16.86
N LEU A 76 -1.78 -10.73 17.16
CA LEU A 76 -1.49 -9.98 18.39
C LEU A 76 -1.32 -8.48 18.13
N ASN A 77 -1.95 -7.96 17.07
CA ASN A 77 -1.82 -6.56 16.64
C ASN A 77 -0.37 -6.16 16.35
N ARG A 78 0.45 -7.14 15.96
CA ARG A 78 1.81 -6.92 15.49
C ARG A 78 1.89 -7.32 14.03
N GLY A 79 2.93 -6.84 13.37
CA GLY A 79 3.25 -7.25 12.02
C GLY A 79 4.72 -7.05 11.77
N ALA A 80 5.16 -7.44 10.59
CA ALA A 80 6.52 -7.24 10.15
C ALA A 80 6.57 -6.87 8.68
N ILE A 81 7.52 -6.00 8.36
CA ILE A 81 7.95 -5.71 7.00
C ILE A 81 9.11 -6.66 6.75
N HIS A 82 8.95 -7.56 5.80
CA HIS A 82 9.96 -8.54 5.43
C HIS A 82 10.69 -8.07 4.17
N ASN A 83 12.00 -8.28 4.15
CA ASN A 83 12.77 -8.08 2.93
C ASN A 83 12.29 -9.05 1.84
N GLY A 84 12.21 -8.56 0.61
CA GLY A 84 12.02 -9.40 -0.56
C GLY A 84 13.31 -10.12 -0.97
N GLY A 85 13.41 -10.49 -2.24
CA GLY A 85 14.65 -10.99 -2.85
C GLY A 85 15.72 -9.91 -3.06
N ILE A 86 15.36 -8.63 -3.01
CA ILE A 86 16.27 -7.50 -3.19
C ILE A 86 16.38 -6.70 -1.88
N SER A 87 17.53 -6.75 -1.21
CA SER A 87 17.78 -5.93 -0.01
C SER A 87 18.35 -4.55 -0.37
N CYS A 88 17.95 -3.52 0.38
CA CYS A 88 18.52 -2.17 0.24
C CYS A 88 19.94 -2.05 0.85
N SER A 89 20.31 -2.97 1.74
CA SER A 89 21.62 -2.98 2.42
C SER A 89 21.93 -4.38 2.93
N VAL A 90 23.20 -4.75 2.90
CA VAL A 90 23.69 -6.01 3.49
C VAL A 90 23.53 -6.06 5.01
N ALA A 91 23.42 -4.90 5.65
CA ALA A 91 23.23 -4.78 7.10
C ALA A 91 21.75 -4.69 7.50
N SER A 92 20.81 -4.64 6.54
CA SER A 92 19.38 -4.60 6.85
C SER A 92 18.95 -5.91 7.52
N PRO A 93 18.16 -5.86 8.62
CA PRO A 93 17.59 -7.07 9.19
C PRO A 93 16.59 -7.70 8.21
N ASP A 94 16.40 -9.03 8.29
CA ASP A 94 15.46 -9.76 7.44
C ASP A 94 14.01 -9.28 7.56
N SER A 95 13.66 -8.78 8.75
CA SER A 95 12.38 -8.12 8.96
C SER A 95 12.43 -7.04 10.05
N VAL A 96 11.52 -6.08 9.95
CA VAL A 96 11.33 -5.01 10.93
C VAL A 96 9.89 -5.06 11.43
N GLY A 97 9.72 -5.17 12.76
CA GLY A 97 8.41 -5.27 13.39
C GLY A 97 7.67 -3.93 13.46
N PHE A 98 6.35 -3.98 13.35
CA PHE A 98 5.43 -2.86 13.57
C PHE A 98 4.23 -3.28 14.41
N ILE A 99 3.52 -2.30 14.96
CA ILE A 99 2.23 -2.51 15.66
C ILE A 99 1.13 -1.97 14.76
N TRP A 100 -0.03 -2.60 14.75
CA TRP A 100 -1.17 -2.12 13.99
C TRP A 100 -2.48 -2.27 14.76
N SER A 101 -3.47 -1.45 14.42
CA SER A 101 -4.82 -1.60 14.94
C SER A 101 -5.84 -1.12 13.92
N LEU A 102 -6.96 -1.84 13.81
CA LEU A 102 -8.11 -1.36 13.06
C LEU A 102 -9.02 -0.53 13.94
N LYS A 103 -9.56 0.55 13.36
CA LYS A 103 -10.51 1.47 13.97
C LYS A 103 -11.69 1.67 13.04
N ASN A 104 -12.76 2.30 13.56
CA ASN A 104 -13.92 2.69 12.76
C ASN A 104 -14.49 1.51 11.95
N ASN A 105 -14.76 0.39 12.63
CA ASN A 105 -15.26 -0.86 12.04
C ASN A 105 -14.35 -1.42 10.92
N GLY A 106 -13.03 -1.23 11.05
CA GLY A 106 -12.04 -1.68 10.07
C GLY A 106 -11.84 -0.77 8.87
N ASN A 107 -12.47 0.41 8.85
CA ASN A 107 -12.27 1.39 7.78
C ASN A 107 -11.01 2.23 7.97
N ASN A 108 -10.46 2.27 9.18
CA ASN A 108 -9.22 2.98 9.47
C ASN A 108 -8.18 2.04 10.08
N ILE A 109 -6.91 2.33 9.86
CA ILE A 109 -5.78 1.60 10.42
C ILE A 109 -4.78 2.58 11.02
N ASP A 110 -4.29 2.26 12.22
CA ASP A 110 -3.05 2.82 12.75
C ASP A 110 -1.92 1.82 12.51
N ILE A 111 -0.76 2.30 12.10
CA ILE A 111 0.47 1.49 12.00
C ILE A 111 1.59 2.26 12.69
N LEU A 112 2.21 1.67 13.70
CA LEU A 112 3.27 2.28 14.50
C LEU A 112 4.60 1.58 14.22
N ASN A 113 5.70 2.35 14.22
CA ASN A 113 7.06 1.88 13.93
C ASN A 113 7.23 1.32 12.50
N CYS A 114 6.55 1.93 11.53
CA CYS A 114 6.52 1.56 10.12
C CYS A 114 7.59 2.27 9.27
N PHE A 115 8.78 2.53 9.84
CA PHE A 115 9.85 3.37 9.25
C PHE A 115 10.28 2.96 7.83
N THR A 116 10.06 1.71 7.42
CA THR A 116 10.43 1.18 6.10
C THR A 116 9.23 0.98 5.15
N LEU A 117 8.01 1.18 5.66
CA LEU A 117 6.75 0.92 4.97
C LEU A 117 6.45 2.04 3.96
N ILE A 118 6.84 3.25 4.33
CA ILE A 118 6.69 4.46 3.54
C ILE A 118 8.10 4.96 3.27
N ASP A 119 8.56 4.93 2.03
CA ASP A 119 9.70 5.75 1.65
C ASP A 119 9.11 7.15 1.43
N SER A 120 9.16 8.02 2.45
CA SER A 120 8.70 9.40 2.27
C SER A 120 9.77 10.13 1.47
N VAL A 121 9.70 10.00 0.17
CA VAL A 121 10.52 10.76 -0.75
C VAL A 121 10.38 12.26 -0.40
N LYS A 122 11.49 12.99 -0.20
CA LYS A 122 11.42 14.46 0.00
C LYS A 122 10.75 15.05 -1.23
N GLN A 123 9.67 15.79 -1.03
CA GLN A 123 8.87 16.33 -2.12
C GLN A 123 9.26 17.77 -2.38
N PHE A 124 9.50 18.12 -3.63
CA PHE A 124 9.57 19.51 -4.06
C PHE A 124 8.64 19.72 -5.25
N VAL A 125 7.80 20.75 -5.16
CA VAL A 125 6.91 21.13 -6.25
C VAL A 125 7.64 22.19 -7.08
N TYR A 126 7.79 21.97 -8.38
CA TYR A 126 8.35 22.98 -9.28
C TYR A 126 7.44 23.16 -10.48
N ILE A 127 7.54 24.30 -11.16
CA ILE A 127 6.86 24.49 -12.43
C ILE A 127 7.87 24.28 -13.55
N ASP A 128 7.59 23.34 -14.44
CA ASP A 128 8.44 23.11 -15.62
C ASP A 128 8.35 24.27 -16.64
N ALA A 129 9.12 24.16 -17.72
CA ALA A 129 9.17 25.16 -18.78
C ALA A 129 7.79 25.44 -19.42
N ASN A 130 6.86 24.49 -19.37
CA ASN A 130 5.52 24.60 -19.97
C ASN A 130 4.48 25.19 -19.00
N GLY A 131 4.88 25.54 -17.77
CA GLY A 131 3.91 26.02 -16.79
C GLY A 131 3.22 24.89 -16.01
N ILE A 132 3.68 23.64 -16.14
CA ILE A 132 3.07 22.49 -15.49
C ILE A 132 3.76 22.24 -14.15
N TYR A 133 2.96 22.08 -13.09
CA TYR A 133 3.45 21.68 -11.78
C TYR A 133 3.95 20.22 -11.82
N GLN A 134 5.20 20.04 -11.45
CA GLN A 134 5.88 18.76 -11.30
C GLN A 134 6.21 18.56 -9.83
N VAL A 135 6.30 17.29 -9.41
CA VAL A 135 6.78 16.93 -8.07
C VAL A 135 8.03 16.08 -8.22
N GLY A 136 9.13 16.57 -7.67
CA GLY A 136 10.35 15.81 -7.52
C GLY A 136 10.36 15.04 -6.20
N TYR A 137 11.12 13.95 -6.19
CA TYR A 137 11.16 12.97 -5.10
C TYR A 137 12.62 12.65 -4.78
N ASP A 138 13.06 12.89 -3.53
CA ASP A 138 14.38 12.45 -3.05
C ASP A 138 14.23 11.20 -2.18
N SER A 139 14.83 10.10 -2.61
CA SER A 139 14.76 8.79 -1.94
C SER A 139 15.66 8.67 -0.69
N ALA A 140 16.28 9.78 -0.24
CA ALA A 140 17.30 9.73 0.81
C ALA A 140 16.76 9.60 2.24
N SER A 141 15.49 9.88 2.53
CA SER A 141 15.01 9.89 3.93
C SER A 141 13.52 9.65 4.08
N SER A 142 13.14 8.48 4.59
CA SER A 142 11.79 8.31 5.14
C SER A 142 11.68 8.94 6.53
N TYR A 143 10.70 9.81 6.71
CA TYR A 143 10.39 10.50 7.96
C TYR A 143 9.13 9.96 8.63
N VAL A 144 8.51 8.91 8.07
CA VAL A 144 7.22 8.43 8.60
C VAL A 144 7.47 7.23 9.49
N SER A 145 7.47 7.48 10.78
CA SER A 145 7.51 6.43 11.79
C SER A 145 6.15 5.78 11.97
N ASN A 146 5.08 6.56 11.86
CA ASN A 146 3.74 6.15 12.26
C ASN A 146 2.70 6.66 11.25
N ILE A 147 1.75 5.81 10.93
CA ILE A 147 0.52 6.15 10.23
C ILE A 147 -0.59 6.17 11.27
N TYR A 148 -1.24 7.31 11.43
CA TYR A 148 -2.43 7.43 12.25
C TYR A 148 -3.65 7.66 11.36
N ASN A 149 -4.71 6.92 11.65
CA ASN A 149 -6.02 7.02 11.04
C ASN A 149 -6.01 6.83 9.52
N GLY A 150 -5.08 6.00 9.00
CA GLY A 150 -5.02 5.68 7.58
C GLY A 150 -6.31 5.04 7.11
N VAL A 151 -6.84 5.45 5.98
CA VAL A 151 -8.13 4.99 5.45
C VAL A 151 -7.90 3.76 4.57
N LEU A 152 -8.63 2.69 4.87
CA LEU A 152 -8.64 1.46 4.07
C LEU A 152 -9.82 1.46 3.10
N SER A 153 -9.52 1.54 1.80
CA SER A 153 -10.49 1.50 0.71
C SER A 153 -10.20 0.36 -0.27
N SER A 154 -11.16 0.07 -1.16
CA SER A 154 -11.06 -1.01 -2.16
C SER A 154 -10.60 -2.34 -1.56
N PHE A 155 -11.08 -2.65 -0.36
CA PHE A 155 -10.54 -3.73 0.47
C PHE A 155 -11.13 -5.08 0.09
N SER A 156 -10.26 -6.06 -0.16
CA SER A 156 -10.59 -7.43 -0.56
C SER A 156 -9.51 -8.41 -0.08
N GLN A 157 -9.70 -9.71 -0.32
CA GLN A 157 -8.68 -10.73 -0.01
C GLN A 157 -7.43 -10.64 -0.92
N SER A 158 -7.54 -10.01 -2.09
CA SER A 158 -6.45 -9.90 -3.06
C SER A 158 -5.75 -8.55 -3.04
N SER A 159 -6.42 -7.49 -2.56
CA SER A 159 -5.85 -6.15 -2.53
C SER A 159 -6.57 -5.20 -1.59
N PHE A 160 -5.87 -4.13 -1.19
CA PHE A 160 -6.47 -2.97 -0.55
C PHE A 160 -5.70 -1.69 -0.90
N VAL A 161 -6.34 -0.54 -0.70
CA VAL A 161 -5.69 0.77 -0.79
C VAL A 161 -5.64 1.39 0.60
N LEU A 162 -4.44 1.78 1.02
CA LEU A 162 -4.18 2.53 2.24
C LEU A 162 -3.91 3.99 1.87
N GLU A 163 -4.80 4.89 2.29
CA GLU A 163 -4.62 6.34 2.18
C GLU A 163 -4.20 6.94 3.53
N TYR A 164 -3.15 7.75 3.57
CA TYR A 164 -2.77 8.48 4.78
C TYR A 164 -2.18 9.86 4.46
N PRO A 165 -2.42 10.87 5.33
CA PRO A 165 -1.83 12.19 5.18
C PRO A 165 -0.41 12.24 5.76
N ILE A 166 0.45 13.02 5.11
CA ILE A 166 1.72 13.49 5.69
C ILE A 166 1.73 15.00 5.61
N TYR A 167 1.96 15.64 6.75
CA TYR A 167 2.23 17.07 6.82
C TYR A 167 3.68 17.30 6.42
N ALA A 168 3.88 18.02 5.32
CA ALA A 168 5.20 18.38 4.84
C ALA A 168 5.22 19.82 4.37
N GLN A 169 6.43 20.32 4.14
CA GLN A 169 6.66 21.61 3.53
C GLN A 169 7.23 21.38 2.14
N TYR A 170 6.84 22.20 1.16
CA TYR A 170 7.47 22.21 -0.15
C TYR A 170 7.97 23.61 -0.51
N PRO A 171 9.12 23.71 -1.21
CA PRO A 171 9.56 24.97 -1.80
C PRO A 171 8.65 25.31 -2.99
N ASP A 172 7.95 26.43 -2.91
CA ASP A 172 7.22 27.03 -4.01
C ASP A 172 8.15 27.98 -4.79
N THR A 173 8.48 27.59 -6.02
CA THR A 173 9.31 28.39 -6.93
C THR A 173 8.48 29.20 -7.94
N THR A 174 7.16 29.26 -7.82
CA THR A 174 6.28 30.01 -8.75
C THR A 174 6.70 31.47 -8.89
N ALA A 175 7.09 32.12 -7.79
CA ALA A 175 7.54 33.50 -7.76
C ALA A 175 8.90 33.72 -8.49
N ALA A 176 9.71 32.68 -8.68
CA ALA A 176 11.03 32.78 -9.32
C ALA A 176 10.95 32.82 -10.86
N LYS A 177 9.79 32.58 -11.48
CA LYS A 177 9.61 32.63 -12.94
C LYS A 177 9.77 34.03 -13.57
N GLY A 178 9.87 35.08 -12.76
CA GLY A 178 10.05 36.46 -13.23
C GLY A 178 11.50 36.89 -13.51
N GLY A 179 12.48 35.98 -13.47
CA GLY A 179 13.90 36.33 -13.67
C GLY A 179 14.57 36.99 -12.46
N SER A 180 13.85 37.18 -11.35
CA SER A 180 14.43 37.50 -10.06
C SER A 180 14.89 36.23 -9.37
N ALA A 181 16.08 36.27 -8.75
CA ALA A 181 16.59 35.22 -7.86
C ALA A 181 15.81 35.19 -6.53
N ALA A 182 14.48 35.20 -6.60
CA ALA A 182 13.63 35.09 -5.43
C ALA A 182 13.83 33.71 -4.82
N ALA A 183 14.18 33.67 -3.54
CA ALA A 183 14.26 32.43 -2.79
C ALA A 183 12.89 31.72 -2.82
N PRO A 184 12.85 30.38 -2.92
CA PRO A 184 11.59 29.65 -2.86
C PRO A 184 10.83 29.96 -1.57
N VAL A 185 9.51 30.14 -1.67
CA VAL A 185 8.65 30.29 -0.50
C VAL A 185 8.33 28.90 0.03
N ILE A 186 8.64 28.62 1.30
CA ILE A 186 8.31 27.33 1.90
C ILE A 186 6.85 27.34 2.34
N LEU A 187 6.01 26.51 1.72
CA LEU A 187 4.59 26.41 2.04
C LEU A 187 4.28 25.09 2.76
N PRO A 188 3.48 25.13 3.85
CA PRO A 188 2.96 23.90 4.46
C PRO A 188 1.87 23.29 3.58
N ASP A 189 1.87 21.96 3.47
CA ASP A 189 0.82 21.21 2.77
C ASP A 189 0.59 19.83 3.40
N THR A 190 -0.53 19.22 3.04
CA THR A 190 -0.88 17.85 3.41
C THR A 190 -0.86 16.97 2.16
N PHE A 191 0.08 16.04 2.12
CA PHE A 191 0.21 15.07 1.05
C PHE A 191 -0.58 13.82 1.39
N HIS A 192 -1.54 13.46 0.55
CA HIS A 192 -2.35 12.27 0.70
C HIS A 192 -1.73 11.13 -0.10
N PHE A 193 -1.01 10.26 0.59
CA PHE A 193 -0.40 9.08 -0.02
C PHE A 193 -1.45 7.98 -0.15
N MET A 194 -1.55 7.38 -1.34
CA MET A 194 -2.45 6.28 -1.66
C MET A 194 -1.63 5.10 -2.14
N ILE A 195 -1.49 4.08 -1.30
CA ILE A 195 -0.68 2.91 -1.57
C ILE A 195 -1.60 1.71 -1.81
N THR A 196 -1.46 1.10 -2.98
CA THR A 196 -2.15 -0.15 -3.27
C THR A 196 -1.27 -1.31 -2.86
N TYR A 197 -1.83 -2.19 -2.04
CA TYR A 197 -1.23 -3.46 -1.68
C TYR A 197 -1.96 -4.58 -2.39
N THR A 198 -1.21 -5.55 -2.90
CA THR A 198 -1.73 -6.81 -3.44
C THR A 198 -1.19 -7.98 -2.64
N ASN A 199 -2.04 -8.98 -2.44
CA ASN A 199 -1.66 -10.22 -1.81
C ASN A 199 -0.74 -11.03 -2.76
N TYR A 200 0.38 -11.54 -2.24
CA TYR A 200 1.43 -12.24 -2.98
C TYR A 200 1.68 -13.64 -2.40
#